data_AF-A0A524NX17-F1
#
_entry.id   AF-A0A524NX17-F1
#
_cell.length_a   1.000
_cell.length_b   1.000
_cell.length_c   1.000
_cell.angle_alpha   90.00
_cell.angle_beta   90.00
_cell.angle_gamma   90.00
#
_symmetry.space_group_name_H-M   'P 1'
#
loop_
_entity.id
_entity.type
_entity.pdbx_description
1 polymer ?
#
loop_
_entity_poly.entity_id
_entity_poly.type
_entity_poly.pdbx_seq_one_letter_code
_entity_poly.pdbx_strand_id
1 'polypeptide(L)' 'MKKKIDIEKWERKEIYRFFKEYDEPYYGITVDLECSAAYDYAKSNKISFFLYYIYLVLRQ' A
#
# COMPACT_ATOMS: atom_id res chain seq x y z
N MET A 1 -8.89 -11.99 -7.35
CA MET A 1 -9.85 -12.00 -8.49
C MET A 1 -10.34 -10.57 -8.71
N LYS A 2 -10.26 -10.04 -9.93
CA LYS A 2 -10.63 -8.63 -10.22
C LYS A 2 -12.15 -8.51 -10.44
N LYS A 3 -12.74 -7.38 -10.05
CA LYS A 3 -14.14 -7.03 -10.32
C LYS A 3 -14.20 -5.68 -11.02
N LYS A 4 -15.13 -5.52 -11.97
CA LYS A 4 -15.40 -4.23 -12.59
C LYS A 4 -16.08 -3.31 -11.55
N ILE A 5 -15.57 -2.09 -11.42
CA ILE A 5 -16.16 -1.06 -10.55
C ILE A 5 -17.27 -0.36 -11.33
N ASP A 6 -18.46 -0.27 -10.75
CA ASP A 6 -19.53 0.60 -11.22
C ASP A 6 -19.25 2.02 -10.72
N ILE A 7 -18.69 2.86 -11.58
CA ILE A 7 -18.25 4.22 -11.24
C ILE A 7 -19.43 5.07 -10.72
N GLU A 8 -20.66 4.84 -11.19
CA GLU A 8 -21.79 5.67 -10.77
C GLU A 8 -22.25 5.39 -9.34
N LYS A 9 -22.00 4.17 -8.84
CA LYS A 9 -22.33 3.74 -7.47
C LYS A 9 -21.14 3.75 -6.52
N TRP A 10 -19.95 4.11 -7.00
CA TRP A 10 -18.74 4.06 -6.21
C TRP A 10 -18.58 5.32 -5.36
N GLU A 11 -18.37 5.16 -4.05
CA GLU A 11 -18.21 6.27 -3.10
C GLU A 11 -17.13 7.28 -3.53
N ARG A 12 -16.05 6.82 -4.16
CA ARG A 12 -14.92 7.67 -4.58
C ARG A 12 -15.05 8.21 -6.01
N LYS A 13 -16.24 8.15 -6.61
CA LYS A 13 -16.53 8.60 -7.97
C LYS A 13 -16.01 10.01 -8.26
N GLU A 14 -16.32 10.98 -7.40
CA GLU A 14 -15.95 12.38 -7.62
C GLU A 14 -14.44 12.59 -7.52
N ILE A 15 -13.78 11.92 -6.56
CA ILE A 15 -12.31 11.94 -6.43
C ILE A 15 -11.66 11.36 -7.70
N TYR A 16 -12.15 10.20 -8.19
CA TYR A 16 -11.63 9.61 -9.42
C TYR A 16 -11.83 10.54 -10.62
N ARG A 17 -13.02 11.12 -10.79
CA ARG A 17 -13.33 12.04 -11.89
C ARG A 17 -12.46 13.30 -11.86
N PHE A 18 -12.14 13.80 -10.67
CA PHE A 18 -11.25 14.94 -10.50
C PHE A 18 -9.83 14.63 -10.98
N PHE A 19 -9.24 13.52 -10.52
CA PHE A 19 -7.83 13.20 -10.83
C PHE A 19 -7.63 12.53 -12.19
N LYS A 20 -8.61 11.80 -12.73
CA LYS A 20 -8.39 10.93 -13.91
C LYS A 20 -7.95 11.66 -15.20
N GLU A 21 -8.19 12.96 -15.30
CA GLU A 21 -7.84 13.78 -16.47
C GLU A 21 -6.46 14.44 -16.32
N TYR A 22 -5.77 14.24 -15.20
CA TYR A 22 -4.46 14.83 -14.96
C TYR A 22 -3.37 13.99 -15.62
N ASP A 23 -2.36 14.64 -16.20
CA ASP A 23 -1.19 13.95 -16.75
C ASP A 23 -0.43 13.17 -15.66
N GLU A 24 -0.39 13.72 -14.44
CA GLU A 24 0.23 13.10 -13.26
C GLU A 24 -0.75 13.09 -12.06
N PRO A 25 -1.63 12.07 -11.97
CA PRO A 25 -2.65 11.99 -10.93
C PRO A 25 -2.15 11.34 -9.63
N TYR A 26 -0.85 11.48 -9.31
CA TYR A 26 -0.18 10.79 -8.22
C TYR A 26 0.62 11.75 -7.34
N TYR A 27 0.90 11.31 -6.11
CA TYR A 27 1.78 12.01 -5.18
C TYR A 27 2.79 11.01 -4.60
N GLY A 28 4.06 11.43 -4.52
CA GLY A 28 5.10 10.71 -3.78
C GLY A 28 5.15 11.19 -2.33
N ILE A 29 5.16 10.25 -1.39
CA ILE A 29 5.42 10.55 0.03
C ILE A 29 6.52 9.63 0.56
N THR A 30 7.30 10.14 1.50
CA THR A 30 8.31 9.39 2.26
C THR A 30 8.06 9.64 3.73
N VAL A 31 8.01 8.56 4.52
CA VAL A 31 7.81 8.63 5.96
C VAL A 31 8.77 7.67 6.66
N ASP A 32 9.19 8.04 7.87
CA ASP A 32 9.93 7.14 8.74
C ASP A 32 8.97 6.20 9.47
N LEU A 33 9.31 4.92 9.51
CA LEU A 33 8.53 3.89 10.19
C LEU A 33 9.36 3.25 11.31
N GLU A 34 8.77 3.13 12.50
CA GLU A 34 9.32 2.33 13.59
C GLU A 34 9.19 0.84 13.22
N CYS A 35 10.32 0.15 13.07
CA CYS A 35 10.37 -1.23 12.58
C CYS A 35 11.00 -2.21 13.57
N SER A 36 11.33 -1.79 14.80
CA SER A 36 12.03 -2.63 15.79
C SER A 36 11.31 -3.94 16.05
N ALA A 37 9.98 -3.88 16.25
CA ALA A 37 9.19 -5.08 16.50
C ALA A 37 9.25 -6.09 15.32
N ALA A 38 9.23 -5.59 14.08
CA ALA A 38 9.32 -6.44 12.90
C ALA A 38 10.74 -7.03 12.73
N TYR A 39 11.75 -6.22 13.03
CA TYR A 39 13.15 -6.64 12.99
C TYR A 39 13.46 -7.73 14.03
N ASP A 40 13.03 -7.53 15.28
CA ASP A 40 13.23 -8.48 16.38
C ASP A 40 12.53 -9.81 16.11
N TYR A 41 11.32 -9.77 15.56
CA TYR A 41 10.60 -10.97 15.15
C TYR A 41 11.37 -11.73 14.07
N ALA A 42 11.81 -11.05 13.01
CA ALA A 42 12.55 -11.69 11.91
C ALA A 42 13.84 -12.33 12.42
N LYS A 43 14.58 -11.60 13.27
CA LYS A 43 15.85 -12.07 13.85
C LYS A 43 15.65 -13.28 14.77
N SER A 44 14.65 -13.24 15.65
CA SER A 44 14.33 -14.34 16.57
C SER A 44 13.90 -15.61 15.83
N ASN A 45 13.24 -15.46 14.68
CA ASN A 45 12.79 -16.57 13.84
C ASN A 45 13.79 -16.96 12.74
N LYS A 46 14.98 -16.34 12.69
CA LYS A 46 16.00 -16.56 11.65
C LYS A 46 15.47 -16.35 10.22
N ILE A 47 14.56 -15.39 10.05
CA ILE A 47 13.99 -14.98 8.77
C ILE A 47 14.75 -13.74 8.28
N SER A 48 14.95 -13.61 6.97
CA SER A 48 15.45 -12.36 6.38
C SER A 48 14.51 -11.21 6.69
N PHE A 49 15.01 -10.19 7.40
CA PHE A 49 14.22 -8.97 7.66
C PHE A 49 13.73 -8.32 6.36
N PHE A 50 14.54 -8.38 5.28
CA PHE A 50 14.14 -7.87 3.96
C PHE A 50 12.86 -8.54 3.45
N LEU A 51 12.82 -9.88 3.48
CA LEU A 51 11.65 -10.63 3.03
C LEU A 51 10.47 -10.45 3.98
N TYR A 52 10.73 -10.33 5.28
CA TYR A 52 9.68 -10.14 6.27
C TYR A 52 9.00 -8.77 6.13
N TYR A 53 9.75 -7.68 5.93
CA TYR A 53 9.11 -6.37 5.73
C TYR A 53 8.32 -6.33 4.42
N ILE A 54 8.81 -6.95 3.33
CA ILE A 54 8.06 -7.05 2.06
C ILE A 54 6.75 -7.80 2.29
N TYR A 55 6.80 -8.91 3.01
CA TYR A 55 5.59 -9.66 3.38
C TYR A 55 4.61 -8.78 4.18
N LEU A 56 5.08 -8.03 5.18
CA LEU A 56 4.22 -7.14 5.97
C LEU A 56 3.57 -6.04 5.12
N VAL A 57 4.29 -5.48 4.15
CA VAL A 57 3.76 -4.47 3.21
C VAL A 57 2.70 -5.05 2.27
N LEU A 58 2.84 -6.32 1.87
CA LEU A 58 1.93 -6.97 0.92
C LEU A 58 0.77 -7.73 1.56
N ARG A 59 0.82 -7.99 2.87
CA ARG A 59 -0.20 -8.74 3.59
C ARG A 59 -1.50 -7.94 3.66
N GLN A 60 -2.55 -8.47 3.02
CA GLN A 60 -3.93 -7.97 3.05
C GLN A 60 -4.76 -8.74 4.07
#